data_AF-B8KKA9-F1
#
_entry.id   AF-B8KKA9-F1
#
_cell.length_a   1.000
_cell.length_b   1.000
_cell.length_c   1.000
_cell.angle_alpha   90.00
_cell.angle_beta   90.00
_cell.angle_gamma   90.00
#
_symmetry.space_group_name_H-M   'P 1'
#
loop_
_entity.id
_entity.type
_entity.pdbx_description
1 polymer ?
#
loop_
_entity_poly.entity_id
_entity_poly.type
_entity_poly.pdbx_seq_one_letter_code
_entity_poly.pdbx_strand_id
1 'polypeptide(L)'
;MALPAQAHLPEYFGRKYVLVAAEPSHTAIACKGDRQAMRAEASRLQEELENAVLNSGAYNPGLADPMGELGKLYSALCNHPASLDAYRKALQIVRVNDGLMTPAQIPYLKALADSYQAIGDFESAQQSLRSVFRIHDMGQGELSEAALTDSLAYFARARAIFIDPRSRGEMNLFFEAFKDNEHMLEAQLEREDLNYAARESLALSHLRNLYLLLGTDFVLMSGISGDATSPAVDFMQRSQMLTYGKGRKLLEDLLESAVSQPDAIRAMLYFRLGNWQQWNAKWGQACDSYAMAWELSAGEDGVALREQMSLPAELPEDPELWRSLLDPEIAVKAVIAADFRVSARGDISRVDATVEEDGSSGLAARVGRWLRDSHSRPAIIDGACVEGELTRRRYRLLD
;
A
#
# COMPACT_ATOMS: atom_id res chain seq x y z
N MET A 1 -3.55 -12.71 -36.75
CA MET A 1 -4.25 -12.59 -35.46
C MET A 1 -3.38 -11.66 -34.62
N ALA A 2 -3.77 -10.41 -34.45
CA ALA A 2 -3.00 -9.45 -33.65
C ALA A 2 -2.98 -9.95 -32.20
N LEU A 3 -1.81 -9.92 -31.55
CA LEU A 3 -1.70 -10.15 -30.12
C LEU A 3 -2.73 -9.24 -29.42
N PRO A 4 -3.51 -9.75 -28.44
CA PRO A 4 -4.34 -8.85 -27.64
C PRO A 4 -3.41 -7.77 -27.10
N ALA A 5 -3.83 -6.50 -27.24
CA ALA A 5 -3.11 -5.36 -26.71
C ALA A 5 -2.65 -5.73 -25.29
N GLN A 6 -1.33 -5.85 -25.12
CA GLN A 6 -0.75 -6.03 -23.79
C GLN A 6 -1.39 -4.94 -22.94
N ALA A 7 -1.95 -5.29 -21.78
CA ALA A 7 -2.21 -4.27 -20.78
C ALA A 7 -0.85 -3.57 -20.61
N HIS A 8 -0.71 -2.38 -21.17
CA HIS A 8 0.54 -1.65 -21.14
C HIS A 8 0.74 -1.36 -19.67
N LEU A 9 1.59 -2.16 -19.03
CA LEU A 9 1.97 -2.01 -17.64
C LEU A 9 2.31 -0.54 -17.47
N PRO A 10 1.65 0.22 -16.58
CA PRO A 10 2.11 1.57 -16.31
C PRO A 10 3.41 1.39 -15.52
N GLU A 11 4.49 1.17 -16.25
CA GLU A 11 5.88 1.12 -15.79
C GLU A 11 6.22 2.39 -14.98
N TYR A 12 5.40 3.44 -15.15
CA TYR A 12 5.62 4.79 -14.71
C TYR A 12 4.69 5.27 -13.59
N PHE A 13 3.40 4.88 -13.55
CA PHE A 13 2.49 5.33 -12.49
C PHE A 13 2.76 4.56 -11.19
N GLY A 14 3.08 5.27 -10.12
CA GLY A 14 3.54 4.67 -8.86
C GLY A 14 5.02 4.26 -8.85
N ARG A 15 5.80 4.60 -9.89
CA ARG A 15 7.26 4.34 -9.98
C ARG A 15 8.09 5.52 -10.45
N LYS A 16 7.63 6.21 -11.50
CA LYS A 16 8.24 7.45 -12.03
C LYS A 16 7.47 8.69 -11.65
N TYR A 17 6.17 8.55 -11.45
CA TYR A 17 5.33 9.65 -11.02
C TYR A 17 4.12 9.16 -10.24
N VAL A 18 3.59 10.03 -9.38
CA VAL A 18 2.39 9.78 -8.57
C VAL A 18 1.50 11.00 -8.60
N LEU A 19 0.19 10.79 -8.62
CA LEU A 19 -0.81 11.85 -8.53
C LEU A 19 -0.79 12.48 -7.13
N VAL A 20 -0.81 13.80 -7.07
CA VAL A 20 -1.02 14.58 -5.84
C VAL A 20 -2.52 14.79 -5.68
N ALA A 21 -3.21 13.84 -5.05
CA ALA A 21 -4.67 13.90 -4.85
C ALA A 21 -5.10 14.98 -3.83
N ALA A 22 -4.22 15.32 -2.90
CA ALA A 22 -4.29 16.46 -1.99
C ALA A 22 -2.84 16.79 -1.56
N GLU A 23 -2.54 18.06 -1.25
CA GLU A 23 -1.22 18.36 -0.69
C GLU A 23 -1.04 17.57 0.60
N PRO A 24 0.02 16.75 0.73
CA PRO A 24 0.25 16.03 1.97
C PRO A 24 0.31 17.08 3.07
N SER A 25 -0.48 16.90 4.13
CA SER A 25 -0.26 17.66 5.35
C SER A 25 1.21 17.48 5.69
N HIS A 26 1.98 18.58 5.73
CA HIS A 26 3.37 18.58 6.17
C HIS A 26 3.43 18.24 7.67
N THR A 27 3.02 17.04 8.05
CA THR A 27 3.51 16.39 9.26
C THR A 27 4.82 15.75 8.86
N ALA A 28 5.84 16.61 8.66
CA ALA A 28 7.22 16.17 8.77
C ALA A 28 7.32 15.30 10.02
N ILE A 29 7.90 14.10 9.88
CA ILE A 29 8.07 13.18 10.99
C ILE A 29 8.64 13.95 12.19
N ALA A 30 7.95 13.78 13.31
CA ALA A 30 8.00 14.62 14.48
C ALA A 30 9.34 14.49 15.24
N CYS A 31 10.39 15.13 14.74
CA CYS A 31 11.56 15.49 15.55
C CYS A 31 11.39 16.85 16.27
N LYS A 32 10.20 17.47 16.13
CA LYS A 32 9.85 18.78 16.70
C LYS A 32 9.10 18.60 18.02
N GLY A 33 9.79 18.96 19.10
CA GLY A 33 9.31 19.02 20.49
C GLY A 33 10.36 19.70 21.36
N ASP A 34 10.12 19.84 22.67
CA ASP A 34 11.15 20.31 23.60
C ASP A 34 12.24 19.23 23.76
N ARG A 35 13.23 19.29 22.85
CA ARG A 35 14.35 18.35 22.80
C ARG A 35 15.20 18.40 24.06
N GLN A 36 15.19 19.50 24.82
CA GLN A 36 16.01 19.61 26.02
C GLN A 36 15.35 18.85 27.18
N ALA A 37 14.06 19.06 27.42
CA ALA A 37 13.32 18.32 28.43
C ALA A 37 13.32 16.80 28.14
N MET A 38 13.07 16.41 26.89
CA MET A 38 13.11 14.99 26.49
C MET A 38 14.49 14.35 26.65
N ARG A 39 15.57 15.09 26.38
CA ARG A 39 16.94 14.58 26.61
C ARG A 39 17.24 14.42 28.10
N ALA A 40 16.85 15.40 28.91
CA ALA A 40 17.03 15.32 30.37
C ALA A 40 16.24 14.13 30.96
N GLU A 41 15.03 13.92 30.47
CA GLU A 41 14.19 12.78 30.83
C GLU A 41 14.85 11.44 30.43
N ALA A 42 15.31 11.33 29.17
CA ALA A 42 15.97 10.12 28.69
C ALA A 42 17.24 9.80 29.49
N SER A 43 18.05 10.82 29.81
CA SER A 43 19.24 10.64 30.66
C SER A 43 18.89 10.20 32.08
N ARG A 44 17.87 10.80 32.71
CA ARG A 44 17.43 10.41 34.04
C ARG A 44 16.92 8.96 34.07
N LEU A 45 16.06 8.61 33.11
CA LEU A 45 15.49 7.27 33.00
C LEU A 45 16.58 6.22 32.71
N GLN A 46 17.59 6.57 31.91
CA GLN A 46 18.75 5.70 31.69
C GLN A 46 19.51 5.40 32.99
N GLU A 47 19.82 6.42 33.80
CA GLU A 47 20.50 6.24 35.09
C GLU A 47 19.65 5.42 36.09
N GLU A 48 18.34 5.66 36.14
CA GLU A 48 17.40 4.89 36.96
C GLU A 48 17.39 3.41 36.56
N LEU A 49 17.36 3.13 35.24
CA LEU A 49 17.42 1.78 34.69
C LEU A 49 18.74 1.07 34.97
N GLU A 50 19.88 1.76 34.83
CA GLU A 50 21.20 1.20 35.14
C GLU A 50 21.28 0.77 36.62
N ASN A 51 20.80 1.61 37.54
CA ASN A 51 20.72 1.27 38.96
C ASN A 51 19.75 0.11 39.23
N ALA A 52 18.58 0.10 38.57
CA ALA A 52 17.60 -0.97 38.72
C ALA A 52 18.13 -2.33 38.22
N VAL A 53 18.89 -2.34 37.12
CA VAL A 53 19.59 -3.52 36.59
C VAL A 53 20.61 -4.04 37.59
N LEU A 54 21.42 -3.16 38.22
CA LEU A 54 22.39 -3.56 39.24
C LEU A 54 21.72 -4.17 40.48
N ASN A 55 20.58 -3.62 40.89
CA ASN A 55 19.89 -4.03 42.11
C ASN A 55 19.03 -5.29 41.95
N SER A 56 18.45 -5.50 40.77
CA SER A 56 17.40 -6.51 40.56
C SER A 56 17.67 -7.50 39.43
N GLY A 57 18.78 -7.32 38.70
CA GLY A 57 19.20 -8.16 37.58
C GLY A 57 18.68 -7.67 36.22
N ALA A 58 19.44 -7.95 35.16
CA ALA A 58 19.17 -7.44 33.80
C ALA A 58 17.87 -7.94 33.15
N TYR A 59 17.28 -9.02 33.66
CA TYR A 59 16.06 -9.63 33.14
C TYR A 59 14.86 -9.51 34.09
N ASN A 60 14.93 -8.61 35.07
CA ASN A 60 13.79 -8.36 35.95
C ASN A 60 12.57 -7.91 35.11
N PRO A 61 11.39 -8.57 35.24
CA PRO A 61 10.20 -8.25 34.44
C PRO A 61 9.79 -6.77 34.49
N GLY A 62 9.98 -6.11 35.64
CA GLY A 62 9.63 -4.71 35.86
C GLY A 62 10.47 -3.71 35.07
N LEU A 63 11.51 -4.17 34.35
CA LEU A 63 12.37 -3.32 33.53
C LEU A 63 11.90 -3.19 32.08
N ALA A 64 10.99 -4.04 31.60
CA ALA A 64 10.55 -4.03 30.21
C ALA A 64 9.88 -2.70 29.83
N ASP A 65 8.87 -2.28 30.57
CA ASP A 65 8.12 -1.06 30.27
C ASP A 65 8.99 0.22 30.38
N PRO A 66 9.80 0.42 31.43
CA PRO A 66 10.69 1.58 31.48
C PRO A 66 11.74 1.61 30.36
N MET A 67 12.26 0.45 29.93
CA MET A 67 13.12 0.38 28.73
C MET A 67 12.35 0.72 27.45
N GLY A 68 11.08 0.32 27.36
CA GLY A 68 10.16 0.75 26.31
C GLY A 68 10.00 2.25 26.24
N GLU A 69 9.76 2.90 27.38
CA GLU A 69 9.62 4.35 27.47
C GLU A 69 10.93 5.07 27.09
N LEU A 70 12.08 4.54 27.50
CA LEU A 70 13.37 5.06 27.05
C LEU A 70 13.52 4.96 25.52
N GLY A 71 13.10 3.84 24.93
CA GLY A 71 13.07 3.65 23.48
C GLY A 71 12.17 4.66 22.76
N LYS A 72 11.01 4.99 23.33
CA LYS A 72 10.08 6.01 22.81
C LYS A 72 10.71 7.40 22.84
N LEU A 73 11.34 7.78 23.95
CA LEU A 73 12.04 9.06 24.09
C LEU A 73 13.16 9.20 23.05
N TYR A 74 13.98 8.17 22.87
CA TYR A 74 15.03 8.20 21.84
C TYR A 74 14.47 8.28 20.42
N SER A 75 13.36 7.58 20.13
CA SER A 75 12.69 7.67 18.83
C SER A 75 12.17 9.08 18.55
N ALA A 76 11.50 9.72 19.52
CA ALA A 76 11.03 11.10 19.42
C ALA A 76 12.18 12.13 19.27
N LEU A 77 13.36 11.81 19.80
CA LEU A 77 14.58 12.60 19.61
C LEU A 77 15.27 12.33 18.26
N CYS A 78 14.75 11.39 17.46
CA CYS A 78 15.33 10.90 16.21
C CYS A 78 16.71 10.26 16.41
N ASN A 79 16.96 9.74 17.62
CA ASN A 79 18.10 8.88 17.94
C ASN A 79 17.67 7.41 17.79
N HIS A 80 17.36 7.01 16.56
CA HIS A 80 16.90 5.66 16.25
C HIS A 80 17.88 4.55 16.69
N PRO A 81 19.21 4.70 16.59
CA PRO A 81 20.14 3.70 17.13
C PRO A 81 19.96 3.42 18.63
N ALA A 82 19.83 4.47 19.46
CA ALA A 82 19.59 4.29 20.90
C ALA A 82 18.17 3.75 21.19
N SER A 83 17.18 4.17 20.39
CA SER A 83 15.82 3.63 20.44
C SER A 83 15.80 2.12 20.18
N LEU A 84 16.50 1.66 19.14
CA LEU A 84 16.62 0.25 18.80
C LEU A 84 17.26 -0.55 19.95
N ASP A 85 18.32 -0.04 20.58
CA ASP A 85 18.96 -0.70 21.72
C ASP A 85 17.98 -0.87 22.90
N ALA A 86 17.28 0.20 23.28
CA ALA A 86 16.33 0.18 24.38
C ALA A 86 15.16 -0.79 24.11
N TYR A 87 14.55 -0.74 22.92
CA TYR A 87 13.46 -1.65 22.57
C TYR A 87 13.90 -3.11 22.43
N ARG A 88 15.11 -3.39 21.93
CA ARG A 88 15.66 -4.76 21.89
C ARG A 88 15.85 -5.33 23.30
N LYS A 89 16.31 -4.52 24.25
CA LYS A 89 16.43 -4.93 25.66
C LYS A 89 15.07 -5.20 26.30
N ALA A 90 14.09 -4.31 26.09
CA ALA A 90 12.71 -4.51 26.55
C ALA A 90 12.11 -5.81 25.99
N LEU A 91 12.24 -6.02 24.67
CA LEU A 91 11.79 -7.24 24.00
C LEU A 91 12.48 -8.50 24.54
N GLN A 92 13.77 -8.42 24.85
CA GLN A 92 14.51 -9.54 25.42
C GLN A 92 14.02 -9.88 26.83
N ILE A 93 13.72 -8.89 27.68
CA ILE A 93 13.14 -9.10 29.01
C ILE A 93 11.80 -9.84 28.90
N VAL A 94 10.91 -9.37 28.02
CA VAL A 94 9.61 -10.02 27.78
C VAL A 94 9.82 -11.46 27.31
N ARG A 95 10.73 -11.71 26.37
CA ARG A 95 10.99 -13.07 25.87
C ARG A 95 11.50 -14.03 26.92
N VAL A 96 12.35 -13.55 27.83
CA VAL A 96 12.91 -14.37 28.91
C VAL A 96 11.84 -14.72 29.94
N ASN A 97 10.92 -13.80 30.24
CA ASN A 97 9.94 -13.98 31.30
C ASN A 97 8.62 -14.59 30.82
N ASP A 98 8.15 -14.22 29.64
CA ASP A 98 6.81 -14.56 29.14
C ASP A 98 6.87 -15.58 27.99
N GLY A 99 8.02 -15.72 27.31
CA GLY A 99 8.22 -16.64 26.20
C GLY A 99 8.26 -15.97 24.82
N LEU A 100 8.47 -16.78 23.78
CA LEU A 100 8.81 -16.28 22.43
C LEU A 100 7.60 -15.91 21.56
N MET A 101 6.38 -16.28 21.94
CA MET A 101 5.16 -16.07 21.14
C MET A 101 4.05 -15.43 21.99
N THR A 102 4.31 -14.26 22.56
CA THR A 102 3.39 -13.59 23.50
C THR A 102 2.95 -12.21 23.02
N PRO A 103 1.68 -11.82 23.26
CA PRO A 103 1.19 -10.49 22.90
C PRO A 103 1.97 -9.33 23.55
N ALA A 104 2.59 -9.55 24.71
CA ALA A 104 3.43 -8.56 25.39
C ALA A 104 4.61 -8.06 24.54
N GLN A 105 5.04 -8.82 23.52
CA GLN A 105 6.11 -8.41 22.61
C GLN A 105 5.65 -7.41 21.54
N ILE A 106 4.35 -7.36 21.23
CA ILE A 106 3.80 -6.62 20.07
C ILE A 106 4.16 -5.13 20.09
N PRO A 107 4.00 -4.39 21.21
CA PRO A 107 4.35 -2.97 21.23
C PRO A 107 5.83 -2.71 20.90
N TYR A 108 6.72 -3.56 21.41
CA TYR A 108 8.17 -3.45 21.18
C TYR A 108 8.54 -3.80 19.74
N LEU A 109 7.96 -4.85 19.16
CA LEU A 109 8.19 -5.24 17.77
C LEU A 109 7.72 -4.18 16.77
N LYS A 110 6.55 -3.57 17.01
CA LYS A 110 6.07 -2.45 16.19
C LYS A 110 7.00 -1.25 16.27
N ALA A 111 7.43 -0.89 17.49
CA ALA A 111 8.34 0.24 17.69
C ALA A 111 9.74 0.00 17.09
N LEU A 112 10.23 -1.24 17.12
CA LEU A 112 11.43 -1.65 16.39
C LEU A 112 11.23 -1.49 14.88
N ALA A 113 10.10 -1.91 14.34
CA ALA A 113 9.81 -1.78 12.92
C ALA A 113 9.87 -0.31 12.44
N ASP A 114 9.29 0.61 13.22
CA ASP A 114 9.31 2.03 12.90
C ASP A 114 10.74 2.62 13.01
N SER A 115 11.49 2.28 14.06
CA SER A 115 12.88 2.75 14.22
C SER A 115 13.83 2.20 13.15
N TYR A 116 13.66 0.94 12.71
CA TYR A 116 14.43 0.36 11.61
C TYR A 116 14.11 1.06 10.28
N GLN A 117 12.82 1.29 10.00
CA GLN A 117 12.42 2.00 8.79
C GLN A 117 13.01 3.42 8.75
N ALA A 118 13.02 4.13 9.87
CA ALA A 118 13.55 5.49 9.94
C ALA A 118 15.05 5.58 9.59
N ILE A 119 15.81 4.48 9.73
CA ILE A 119 17.22 4.40 9.33
C ILE A 119 17.43 3.68 7.99
N GLY A 120 16.35 3.32 7.28
CA GLY A 120 16.41 2.62 5.99
C GLY A 120 16.69 1.12 6.07
N ASP A 121 16.61 0.51 7.26
CA ASP A 121 16.74 -0.94 7.45
C ASP A 121 15.38 -1.63 7.22
N PHE A 122 14.96 -1.67 5.97
CA PHE A 122 13.64 -2.17 5.56
C PHE A 122 13.46 -3.66 5.85
N GLU A 123 14.52 -4.46 5.74
CA GLU A 123 14.51 -5.90 6.04
C GLU A 123 14.20 -6.14 7.52
N SER A 124 14.95 -5.50 8.43
CA SER A 124 14.69 -5.65 9.87
C SER A 124 13.33 -5.07 10.28
N ALA A 125 12.89 -4.01 9.61
CA ALA A 125 11.55 -3.45 9.83
C ALA A 125 10.45 -4.46 9.48
N GLN A 126 10.52 -5.06 8.29
CA GLN A 126 9.56 -6.08 7.87
C GLN A 126 9.61 -7.33 8.72
N GLN A 127 10.80 -7.80 9.10
CA GLN A 127 10.94 -8.97 9.97
C GLN A 127 10.33 -8.75 11.36
N SER A 128 10.39 -7.51 11.86
CA SER A 128 9.76 -7.14 13.13
C SER A 128 8.22 -7.21 13.04
N LEU A 129 7.63 -6.68 11.96
CA LEU A 129 6.18 -6.78 11.70
C LEU A 129 5.73 -8.21 11.42
N ARG A 130 6.53 -8.98 10.68
CA ARG A 130 6.25 -10.41 10.46
C ARG A 130 6.31 -11.22 11.75
N SER A 131 7.11 -10.80 12.73
CA SER A 131 7.10 -11.39 14.06
C SER A 131 5.80 -11.09 14.82
N VAL A 132 5.21 -9.90 14.64
CA VAL A 132 3.85 -9.60 15.14
C VAL A 132 2.82 -10.49 14.45
N PHE A 133 2.91 -10.65 13.12
CA PHE A 133 2.05 -11.54 12.36
C PHE A 133 2.13 -13.00 12.85
N ARG A 134 3.34 -13.47 13.18
CA ARG A 134 3.54 -14.79 13.81
C ARG A 134 2.90 -14.91 15.19
N ILE A 135 2.94 -13.86 16.02
CA ILE A 135 2.25 -13.86 17.33
C ILE A 135 0.73 -13.99 17.14
N HIS A 136 0.19 -13.43 16.06
CA HIS A 136 -1.20 -13.63 15.62
C HIS A 136 -1.43 -14.92 14.83
N ASP A 137 -0.61 -15.95 15.07
CA ASP A 137 -0.71 -17.28 14.46
C ASP A 137 -0.74 -17.25 12.92
N MET A 138 0.06 -16.35 12.31
CA MET A 138 0.10 -16.15 10.85
C MET A 138 -1.28 -15.86 10.25
N GLY A 139 -2.18 -15.26 11.03
CA GLY A 139 -3.55 -14.99 10.62
C GLY A 139 -4.41 -16.24 10.39
N GLN A 140 -4.00 -17.41 10.88
CA GLN A 140 -4.75 -18.66 10.77
C GLN A 140 -5.67 -18.91 11.98
N GLY A 141 -5.34 -18.31 13.13
CA GLY A 141 -6.13 -18.39 14.35
C GLY A 141 -7.42 -17.55 14.33
N GLU A 142 -8.01 -17.36 15.51
CA GLU A 142 -9.13 -16.44 15.71
C GLU A 142 -8.79 -15.02 15.28
N LEU A 143 -9.60 -14.47 14.38
CA LEU A 143 -9.36 -13.15 13.81
C LEU A 143 -9.92 -12.05 14.71
N SER A 144 -9.16 -11.71 15.75
CA SER A 144 -9.42 -10.52 16.55
C SER A 144 -9.20 -9.23 15.73
N GLU A 145 -9.80 -8.12 16.17
CA GLU A 145 -9.57 -6.80 15.56
C GLU A 145 -8.08 -6.42 15.52
N ALA A 146 -7.35 -6.74 16.60
CA ALA A 146 -5.91 -6.50 16.68
C ALA A 146 -5.13 -7.35 15.67
N ALA A 147 -5.48 -8.64 15.53
CA ALA A 147 -4.86 -9.53 14.56
C ALA A 147 -5.10 -9.06 13.12
N LEU A 148 -6.34 -8.66 12.79
CA LEU A 148 -6.67 -8.09 11.49
C LEU A 148 -5.88 -6.81 11.20
N THR A 149 -5.90 -5.85 12.13
CA THR A 149 -5.20 -4.57 12.00
C THR A 149 -3.70 -4.76 11.79
N ASP A 150 -3.07 -5.62 12.60
CA ASP A 150 -1.63 -5.84 12.55
C ASP A 150 -1.20 -6.56 11.27
N SER A 151 -1.99 -7.54 10.83
CA SER A 151 -1.73 -8.27 9.59
C SER A 151 -1.86 -7.36 8.37
N LEU A 152 -2.91 -6.54 8.32
CA LEU A 152 -3.10 -5.57 7.24
C LEU A 152 -1.99 -4.52 7.21
N ALA A 153 -1.50 -4.07 8.37
CA ALA A 153 -0.38 -3.15 8.47
C ALA A 153 0.94 -3.78 7.97
N TYR A 154 1.20 -5.05 8.30
CA TYR A 154 2.33 -5.81 7.76
C TYR A 154 2.30 -5.85 6.22
N PHE A 155 1.17 -6.26 5.63
CA PHE A 155 1.02 -6.33 4.16
C PHE A 155 1.13 -4.95 3.50
N ALA A 156 0.51 -3.92 4.08
CA ALA A 156 0.58 -2.56 3.58
C ALA A 156 2.01 -2.01 3.60
N ARG A 157 2.78 -2.31 4.66
CA ARG A 157 4.16 -1.86 4.76
C ARG A 157 5.06 -2.54 3.73
N ALA A 158 4.87 -3.82 3.45
CA ALA A 158 5.62 -4.51 2.41
C ALA A 158 5.36 -3.91 1.01
N ARG A 159 4.09 -3.57 0.71
CA ARG A 159 3.73 -2.83 -0.52
C ARG A 159 4.37 -1.45 -0.58
N ALA A 160 4.34 -0.70 0.52
CA ALA A 160 4.91 0.63 0.59
C ALA A 160 6.42 0.61 0.32
N ILE A 161 7.15 -0.37 0.88
CA ILE A 161 8.57 -0.58 0.61
C ILE A 161 8.77 -0.93 -0.87
N PHE A 162 7.99 -1.86 -1.42
CA PHE A 162 8.13 -2.31 -2.81
C PHE A 162 8.05 -1.19 -3.86
N ILE A 163 7.18 -0.20 -3.62
CA ILE A 163 7.01 0.95 -4.52
C ILE A 163 7.94 2.12 -4.18
N ASP A 164 8.61 2.11 -3.02
CA ASP A 164 9.47 3.20 -2.59
C ASP A 164 10.75 3.26 -3.45
N PRO A 165 11.04 4.38 -4.13
CA PRO A 165 12.24 4.54 -4.96
C PRO A 165 13.55 4.46 -4.15
N ARG A 166 13.49 4.66 -2.83
CA ARG A 166 14.64 4.52 -1.91
C ARG A 166 14.95 3.05 -1.58
N SER A 167 14.00 2.13 -1.80
CA SER A 167 14.19 0.70 -1.55
C SER A 167 15.00 0.06 -2.71
N ARG A 168 16.16 -0.53 -2.40
CA ARG A 168 17.08 -1.06 -3.41
C ARG A 168 16.82 -2.53 -3.72
N GLY A 169 15.63 -2.84 -4.25
CA GLY A 169 15.33 -4.19 -4.75
C GLY A 169 14.80 -5.16 -3.69
N GLU A 170 14.05 -4.67 -2.71
CA GLU A 170 13.39 -5.46 -1.65
C GLU A 170 12.16 -6.25 -2.15
N MET A 171 12.26 -6.82 -3.36
CA MET A 171 11.19 -7.62 -3.98
C MET A 171 10.81 -8.83 -3.12
N ASN A 172 11.80 -9.43 -2.45
CA ASN A 172 11.58 -10.59 -1.60
C ASN A 172 10.62 -10.28 -0.45
N LEU A 173 10.71 -9.09 0.15
CA LEU A 173 9.81 -8.67 1.24
C LEU A 173 8.36 -8.57 0.74
N PHE A 174 8.15 -8.03 -0.45
CA PHE A 174 6.83 -8.00 -1.08
C PHE A 174 6.29 -9.41 -1.34
N PHE A 175 7.09 -10.30 -1.93
CA PHE A 175 6.62 -11.65 -2.24
C PHE A 175 6.42 -12.53 -1.01
N GLU A 176 7.16 -12.31 0.08
CA GLU A 176 6.91 -12.95 1.36
C GLU A 176 5.55 -12.51 1.92
N ALA A 177 5.34 -11.20 2.05
CA ALA A 177 4.08 -10.63 2.52
C ALA A 177 2.90 -10.94 1.58
N PHE A 178 3.14 -11.07 0.27
CA PHE A 178 2.14 -11.50 -0.71
C PHE A 178 1.59 -12.88 -0.37
N LYS A 179 2.49 -13.85 -0.15
CA LYS A 179 2.14 -15.24 0.16
C LYS A 179 1.48 -15.34 1.52
N ASP A 180 2.02 -14.63 2.52
CA ASP A 180 1.44 -14.57 3.86
C ASP A 180 0.01 -13.98 3.82
N ASN A 181 -0.25 -12.97 2.97
CA ASN A 181 -1.59 -12.41 2.75
C ASN A 181 -2.53 -13.38 2.02
N GLU A 182 -2.05 -14.05 0.95
CA GLU A 182 -2.82 -15.07 0.23
C GLU A 182 -3.23 -16.21 1.17
N HIS A 183 -2.30 -16.77 1.93
CA HIS A 183 -2.58 -17.86 2.88
C HIS A 183 -3.53 -17.42 4.01
N MET A 184 -3.37 -16.21 4.55
CA MET A 184 -4.29 -15.68 5.56
C MET A 184 -5.71 -15.52 4.98
N LEU A 185 -5.82 -14.94 3.77
CA LEU A 185 -7.10 -14.76 3.10
C LEU A 185 -7.78 -16.12 2.89
N GLU A 186 -7.07 -17.11 2.34
CA GLU A 186 -7.58 -18.46 2.12
C GLU A 186 -8.08 -19.10 3.43
N ALA A 187 -7.24 -19.11 4.48
CA ALA A 187 -7.59 -19.70 5.76
C ALA A 187 -8.80 -19.02 6.43
N GLN A 188 -8.90 -17.69 6.34
CA GLN A 188 -10.01 -16.96 6.95
C GLN A 188 -11.32 -17.12 6.16
N LEU A 189 -11.27 -17.23 4.82
CA LEU A 189 -12.46 -17.44 4.00
C LEU A 189 -13.12 -18.82 4.24
N GLU A 190 -12.37 -19.80 4.74
CA GLU A 190 -12.89 -21.11 5.14
C GLU A 190 -13.70 -21.08 6.44
N ARG A 191 -13.63 -19.98 7.21
CA ARG A 191 -14.34 -19.85 8.47
C ARG A 191 -15.77 -19.35 8.30
N GLU A 192 -16.70 -20.03 8.96
CA GLU A 192 -18.13 -19.65 8.95
C GLU A 192 -18.42 -18.37 9.75
N ASP A 193 -17.59 -18.05 10.74
CA ASP A 193 -17.76 -16.90 11.64
C ASP A 193 -17.11 -15.60 11.13
N LEU A 194 -16.48 -15.62 9.95
CA LEU A 194 -15.85 -14.44 9.37
C LEU A 194 -16.90 -13.40 8.97
N ASN A 195 -16.92 -12.28 9.70
CA ASN A 195 -17.79 -11.17 9.37
C ASN A 195 -17.43 -10.52 8.02
N TYR A 196 -18.42 -9.88 7.38
CA TYR A 196 -18.28 -9.32 6.05
C TYR A 196 -17.19 -8.23 5.96
N ALA A 197 -17.10 -7.34 6.95
CA ALA A 197 -16.12 -6.25 6.93
C ALA A 197 -14.66 -6.76 6.97
N ALA A 198 -14.40 -7.80 7.76
CA ALA A 198 -13.09 -8.47 7.80
C ALA A 198 -12.79 -9.18 6.48
N ARG A 199 -13.79 -9.88 5.91
CA ARG A 199 -13.69 -10.50 4.58
C ARG A 199 -13.32 -9.50 3.50
N GLU A 200 -14.03 -8.38 3.45
CA GLU A 200 -13.76 -7.30 2.50
C GLU A 200 -12.36 -6.73 2.69
N SER A 201 -11.95 -6.45 3.94
CA SER A 201 -10.64 -5.88 4.25
C SER A 201 -9.48 -6.77 3.78
N LEU A 202 -9.58 -8.08 4.02
CA LEU A 202 -8.57 -9.06 3.58
C LEU A 202 -8.53 -9.16 2.04
N ALA A 203 -9.69 -9.30 1.42
CA ALA A 203 -9.80 -9.38 -0.04
C ALA A 203 -9.27 -8.11 -0.74
N LEU A 204 -9.61 -6.91 -0.25
CA LEU A 204 -9.09 -5.66 -0.79
C LEU A 204 -7.58 -5.50 -0.55
N SER A 205 -7.05 -6.01 0.56
CA SER A 205 -5.59 -6.06 0.79
C SER A 205 -4.90 -6.94 -0.24
N HIS A 206 -5.46 -8.12 -0.55
CA HIS A 206 -4.90 -9.01 -1.57
C HIS A 206 -5.07 -8.43 -2.98
N LEU A 207 -6.21 -7.79 -3.30
CA LEU A 207 -6.44 -7.13 -4.58
C LEU A 207 -5.36 -6.08 -4.90
N ARG A 208 -4.92 -5.31 -3.90
CA ARG A 208 -3.80 -4.36 -4.05
C ARG A 208 -2.49 -5.05 -4.44
N ASN A 209 -2.22 -6.23 -3.88
CA ASN A 209 -1.07 -7.03 -4.29
C ASN A 209 -1.18 -7.44 -5.77
N LEU A 210 -2.37 -7.83 -6.22
CA LEU A 210 -2.60 -8.21 -7.62
C LEU A 210 -2.44 -7.03 -8.58
N TYR A 211 -2.88 -5.82 -8.19
CA TYR A 211 -2.60 -4.61 -8.96
C TYR A 211 -1.09 -4.36 -9.12
N LEU A 212 -0.32 -4.46 -8.04
CA LEU A 212 1.13 -4.27 -8.10
C LEU A 212 1.84 -5.34 -8.94
N LEU A 213 1.37 -6.59 -8.86
CA LEU A 213 1.88 -7.70 -9.67
C LEU A 213 1.61 -7.47 -11.17
N LEU A 214 0.40 -7.01 -11.51
CA LEU A 214 0.02 -6.67 -12.88
C LEU A 214 0.57 -5.32 -13.35
N GLY A 215 1.00 -4.44 -12.46
CA GLY A 215 1.58 -3.13 -12.82
C GLY A 215 3.10 -3.15 -12.95
N THR A 216 3.74 -4.28 -12.66
CA THR A 216 5.20 -4.40 -12.64
C THR A 216 5.72 -5.21 -13.82
N ASP A 217 6.66 -4.62 -14.56
CA ASP A 217 7.50 -5.37 -15.49
C ASP A 217 8.68 -6.01 -14.74
N PHE A 218 8.51 -7.27 -14.34
CA PHE A 218 9.55 -8.01 -13.62
C PHE A 218 10.74 -8.40 -14.51
N VAL A 219 10.59 -8.44 -15.84
CA VAL A 219 11.70 -8.70 -16.76
C VAL A 219 12.67 -7.53 -16.70
N LEU A 220 12.13 -6.32 -16.86
CA LEU A 220 12.89 -5.07 -16.73
C LEU A 220 13.47 -4.92 -15.32
N MET A 221 12.68 -5.23 -14.28
CA MET A 221 13.09 -5.10 -12.88
C MET A 221 14.19 -6.11 -12.47
N SER A 222 14.21 -7.30 -13.06
CA SER A 222 15.19 -8.35 -12.74
C SER A 222 16.43 -8.31 -13.63
N GLY A 223 16.51 -7.39 -14.60
CA GLY A 223 17.63 -7.29 -15.53
C GLY A 223 17.80 -8.52 -16.43
N ILE A 224 16.76 -9.34 -16.59
CA ILE A 224 16.77 -10.50 -17.48
C ILE A 224 16.82 -9.97 -18.90
N SER A 225 17.79 -10.42 -19.71
CA SER A 225 17.92 -10.03 -21.11
C SER A 225 16.58 -10.24 -21.83
N GLY A 226 16.03 -9.15 -22.40
CA GLY A 226 14.73 -9.08 -23.05
C GLY A 226 14.64 -9.83 -24.38
N ASP A 227 15.17 -11.05 -24.43
CA ASP A 227 14.83 -11.99 -25.49
C ASP A 227 13.41 -12.49 -25.21
N ALA A 228 12.45 -11.98 -25.99
CA ALA A 228 11.03 -12.29 -25.87
C ALA A 228 10.70 -13.77 -26.12
N THR A 229 11.70 -14.60 -26.47
CA THR A 229 11.59 -16.06 -26.61
C THR A 229 12.03 -16.83 -25.36
N SER A 230 12.46 -16.14 -24.30
CA SER A 230 12.89 -16.77 -23.05
C SER A 230 11.71 -17.46 -22.33
N PRO A 231 11.84 -18.73 -21.93
CA PRO A 231 10.82 -19.44 -21.13
C PRO A 231 10.42 -18.69 -19.84
N ALA A 232 11.31 -17.87 -19.29
CA ALA A 232 11.03 -17.05 -18.10
C ALA A 232 10.05 -15.90 -18.40
N VAL A 233 10.17 -15.26 -19.56
CA VAL A 233 9.26 -14.18 -20.01
C VAL A 233 7.88 -14.76 -20.31
N ASP A 234 7.83 -15.89 -21.02
CA ASP A 234 6.59 -16.61 -21.34
C ASP A 234 5.86 -17.10 -20.07
N PHE A 235 6.60 -17.64 -19.09
CA PHE A 235 6.03 -18.04 -17.81
C PHE A 235 5.44 -16.84 -17.05
N MET A 236 6.15 -15.70 -17.01
CA MET A 236 5.66 -14.49 -16.36
C MET A 236 4.42 -13.91 -17.05
N GLN A 237 4.38 -13.87 -18.38
CA GLN A 237 3.19 -13.44 -19.11
C GLN A 237 1.98 -14.35 -18.84
N ARG A 238 2.18 -15.67 -18.79
CA ARG A 238 1.12 -16.62 -18.41
C ARG A 238 0.67 -16.45 -16.97
N SER A 239 1.59 -16.20 -16.05
CA SER A 239 1.28 -15.91 -14.64
C SER A 239 0.47 -14.62 -14.47
N GLN A 240 0.82 -13.56 -15.22
CA GLN A 240 0.04 -12.32 -15.28
C GLN A 240 -1.36 -12.54 -15.86
N MET A 241 -1.51 -13.36 -16.91
CA MET A 241 -2.83 -13.72 -17.45
C MET A 241 -3.74 -14.40 -16.42
N LEU A 242 -3.18 -15.28 -15.57
CA LEU A 242 -3.92 -15.91 -14.47
C LEU A 242 -4.29 -14.91 -13.36
N THR A 243 -3.50 -13.85 -13.19
CA THR A 243 -3.71 -12.83 -12.16
C THR A 243 -5.00 -12.03 -12.39
N TYR A 244 -5.33 -11.68 -13.64
CA TYR A 244 -6.64 -11.09 -13.99
C TYR A 244 -7.80 -11.92 -13.44
N GLY A 245 -7.76 -13.23 -13.67
CA GLY A 245 -8.79 -14.17 -13.25
C GLY A 245 -8.94 -14.21 -11.73
N LYS A 246 -7.82 -14.21 -10.99
CA LYS A 246 -7.80 -14.15 -9.52
C LYS A 246 -8.51 -12.91 -8.98
N GLY A 247 -8.14 -11.72 -9.46
CA GLY A 247 -8.71 -10.46 -8.95
C GLY A 247 -10.19 -10.30 -9.30
N ARG A 248 -10.61 -10.75 -10.50
CA ARG A 248 -12.03 -10.76 -10.89
C ARG A 248 -12.83 -11.69 -9.97
N LYS A 249 -12.37 -12.94 -9.82
CA LYS A 249 -13.04 -13.93 -8.97
C LYS A 249 -13.16 -13.42 -7.53
N LEU A 250 -12.10 -12.81 -6.99
CA LEU A 250 -12.10 -12.24 -5.65
C LEU A 250 -13.20 -11.19 -5.44
N LEU A 251 -13.39 -10.28 -6.41
CA LEU A 251 -14.43 -9.25 -6.36
C LEU A 251 -15.84 -9.84 -6.60
N GLU A 252 -15.97 -10.84 -7.46
CA GLU A 252 -17.23 -11.57 -7.68
C GLU A 252 -17.67 -12.33 -6.42
N ASP A 253 -16.75 -13.05 -5.75
CA ASP A 253 -17.01 -13.77 -4.50
C ASP A 253 -17.38 -12.78 -3.35
N LEU A 254 -16.78 -11.58 -3.34
CA LEU A 254 -17.19 -10.50 -2.42
C LEU A 254 -18.60 -9.99 -2.71
N LEU A 255 -18.96 -9.78 -3.98
CA LEU A 255 -20.29 -9.36 -4.40
C LEU A 255 -21.36 -10.40 -4.03
N GLU A 256 -21.06 -11.69 -4.22
CA GLU A 256 -21.93 -12.80 -3.84
C GLU A 256 -22.19 -12.82 -2.33
N SER A 257 -21.16 -12.59 -1.52
CA SER A 257 -21.32 -12.48 -0.06
C SER A 257 -21.92 -11.15 0.42
N ALA A 258 -22.04 -10.15 -0.46
CA ALA A 258 -22.59 -8.83 -0.16
C ALA A 258 -24.12 -8.74 -0.34
N VAL A 259 -24.83 -9.82 -0.67
CA VAL A 259 -26.26 -9.77 -1.01
C VAL A 259 -27.13 -9.15 0.09
N SER A 260 -26.75 -9.36 1.35
CA SER A 260 -27.45 -8.80 2.52
C SER A 260 -26.89 -7.45 2.98
N GLN A 261 -25.86 -6.93 2.30
CA GLN A 261 -25.23 -5.64 2.63
C GLN A 261 -25.99 -4.48 1.99
N PRO A 262 -25.88 -3.26 2.53
CA PRO A 262 -26.45 -2.06 1.91
C PRO A 262 -26.01 -1.88 0.46
N ASP A 263 -26.89 -1.34 -0.38
CA ASP A 263 -26.61 -1.13 -1.80
C ASP A 263 -25.38 -0.24 -2.04
N ALA A 264 -25.06 0.68 -1.14
CA ALA A 264 -23.84 1.49 -1.20
C ALA A 264 -22.55 0.63 -1.17
N ILE A 265 -22.52 -0.44 -0.35
CA ILE A 265 -21.39 -1.38 -0.30
C ILE A 265 -21.30 -2.13 -1.63
N ARG A 266 -22.43 -2.66 -2.11
CA ARG A 266 -22.49 -3.39 -3.38
C ARG A 266 -22.11 -2.51 -4.57
N ALA A 267 -22.54 -1.24 -4.58
CA ALA A 267 -22.18 -0.25 -5.59
C ALA A 267 -20.66 -0.03 -5.64
N MET A 268 -20.01 0.13 -4.48
CA MET A 268 -18.57 0.28 -4.37
C MET A 268 -17.83 -0.97 -4.90
N LEU A 269 -18.33 -2.17 -4.64
CA LEU A 269 -17.72 -3.41 -5.15
C LEU A 269 -17.84 -3.54 -6.67
N TYR A 270 -19.01 -3.21 -7.25
CA TYR A 270 -19.17 -3.15 -8.70
C TYR A 270 -18.27 -2.09 -9.33
N PHE A 271 -18.09 -0.95 -8.67
CA PHE A 271 -17.15 0.08 -9.11
C PHE A 271 -15.71 -0.44 -9.12
N ARG A 272 -15.27 -1.13 -8.05
CA ARG A 272 -13.95 -1.78 -7.98
C ARG A 272 -13.78 -2.88 -9.03
N LEU A 273 -14.82 -3.67 -9.30
CA LEU A 273 -14.83 -4.68 -10.36
C LEU A 273 -14.68 -4.04 -11.74
N GLY A 274 -15.39 -2.94 -11.98
CA GLY A 274 -15.22 -2.12 -13.17
C GLY A 274 -13.78 -1.62 -13.30
N ASN A 275 -13.17 -1.08 -12.23
CA ASN A 275 -11.78 -0.63 -12.22
C ASN A 275 -10.80 -1.77 -12.54
N TRP A 276 -11.02 -2.96 -11.96
CA TRP A 276 -10.19 -4.15 -12.24
C TRP A 276 -10.32 -4.61 -13.69
N GLN A 277 -11.54 -4.67 -14.23
CA GLN A 277 -11.81 -5.04 -15.62
C GLN A 277 -11.23 -4.01 -16.60
N GLN A 278 -11.38 -2.72 -16.28
CA GLN A 278 -10.85 -1.60 -17.06
C GLN A 278 -9.33 -1.65 -17.14
N TRP A 279 -8.64 -1.85 -16.00
CA TRP A 279 -7.19 -2.06 -15.94
C TRP A 279 -6.74 -3.20 -16.85
N ASN A 280 -7.53 -4.28 -16.92
CA ASN A 280 -7.24 -5.47 -17.71
C ASN A 280 -7.83 -5.45 -19.14
N ALA A 281 -8.15 -4.25 -19.66
CA ALA A 281 -8.68 -4.03 -21.02
C ALA A 281 -9.97 -4.82 -21.35
N LYS A 282 -10.83 -5.05 -20.35
CA LYS A 282 -12.16 -5.69 -20.48
C LYS A 282 -13.26 -4.64 -20.51
N TRP A 283 -13.17 -3.69 -21.45
CA TRP A 283 -13.97 -2.46 -21.45
C TRP A 283 -15.48 -2.66 -21.41
N GLY A 284 -16.01 -3.63 -22.17
CA GLY A 284 -17.44 -3.93 -22.15
C GLY A 284 -17.92 -4.38 -20.78
N GLN A 285 -17.22 -5.35 -20.17
CA GLN A 285 -17.51 -5.83 -18.82
C GLN A 285 -17.35 -4.71 -17.79
N ALA A 286 -16.33 -3.86 -17.96
CA ALA A 286 -16.10 -2.72 -17.08
C ALA A 286 -17.29 -1.76 -17.09
N CYS A 287 -17.79 -1.39 -18.27
CA CYS A 287 -18.97 -0.54 -18.40
C CYS A 287 -20.24 -1.19 -17.84
N ASP A 288 -20.43 -2.50 -18.01
CA ASP A 288 -21.55 -3.22 -17.39
C ASP A 288 -21.46 -3.16 -15.85
N SER A 289 -20.26 -3.35 -15.28
CA SER A 289 -20.04 -3.22 -13.84
C SER A 289 -20.25 -1.79 -13.34
N TYR A 290 -19.78 -0.78 -14.08
CA TYR A 290 -20.02 0.62 -13.72
C TYR A 290 -21.51 1.00 -13.80
N ALA A 291 -22.26 0.45 -14.76
CA ALA A 291 -23.70 0.64 -14.83
C ALA A 291 -24.41 0.10 -13.57
N MET A 292 -24.02 -1.09 -13.11
CA MET A 292 -24.53 -1.66 -11.85
C MET A 292 -24.15 -0.79 -10.63
N ALA A 293 -22.91 -0.29 -10.59
CA ALA A 293 -22.47 0.63 -9.53
C ALA A 293 -23.29 1.93 -9.54
N TRP A 294 -23.60 2.48 -10.72
CA TRP A 294 -24.43 3.66 -10.88
C TRP A 294 -25.87 3.44 -10.40
N GLU A 295 -26.47 2.32 -10.78
CA GLU A 295 -27.83 1.94 -10.38
C GLU A 295 -27.95 1.82 -8.86
N LEU A 296 -27.04 1.07 -8.23
CA LEU A 296 -27.06 0.82 -6.78
C LEU A 296 -26.67 2.05 -5.94
N SER A 297 -26.05 3.06 -6.54
CA SER A 297 -25.70 4.33 -5.87
C SER A 297 -26.78 5.42 -6.00
N ALA A 298 -28.03 5.07 -6.31
CA ALA A 298 -29.12 6.03 -6.47
C ALA A 298 -29.58 6.71 -5.16
N GLY A 299 -29.30 6.11 -4.01
CA GLY A 299 -29.66 6.65 -2.69
C GLY A 299 -28.71 7.74 -2.18
N GLU A 300 -29.06 8.35 -1.04
CA GLU A 300 -28.26 9.43 -0.39
C GLU A 300 -26.82 8.98 -0.09
N ASP A 301 -26.65 7.73 0.38
CA ASP A 301 -25.33 7.14 0.67
C ASP A 301 -24.46 6.93 -0.59
N GLY A 302 -25.06 7.00 -1.79
CA GLY A 302 -24.38 6.79 -3.07
C GLY A 302 -23.88 8.06 -3.75
N VAL A 303 -24.22 9.26 -3.24
CA VAL A 303 -23.90 10.55 -3.88
C VAL A 303 -22.40 10.72 -4.09
N ALA A 304 -21.60 10.46 -3.06
CA ALA A 304 -20.13 10.58 -3.15
C ALA A 304 -19.54 9.65 -4.21
N LEU A 305 -20.06 8.42 -4.32
CA LEU A 305 -19.61 7.47 -5.35
C LEU A 305 -20.04 7.94 -6.75
N ARG A 306 -21.24 8.52 -6.90
CA ARG A 306 -21.67 9.09 -8.20
C ARG A 306 -20.82 10.27 -8.62
N GLU A 307 -20.48 11.16 -7.70
CA GLU A 307 -19.57 12.28 -7.96
C GLU A 307 -18.20 11.77 -8.41
N GLN A 308 -17.67 10.77 -7.70
CA GLN A 308 -16.41 10.10 -8.07
C GLN A 308 -16.47 9.46 -9.46
N MET A 309 -17.55 8.72 -9.76
CA MET A 309 -17.75 8.05 -11.05
C MET A 309 -17.94 9.04 -12.20
N SER A 310 -18.56 10.20 -11.96
CA SER A 310 -18.83 11.23 -12.99
C SER A 310 -17.57 11.88 -13.56
N LEU A 311 -16.43 11.72 -12.89
CA LEU A 311 -15.13 12.19 -13.37
C LEU A 311 -14.30 10.98 -13.84
N PRO A 312 -13.55 11.09 -14.94
CA PRO A 312 -12.58 10.05 -15.29
C PRO A 312 -11.46 9.99 -14.24
N ALA A 313 -10.73 8.88 -14.17
CA ALA A 313 -9.62 8.73 -13.22
C ALA A 313 -8.55 7.76 -13.72
N GLU A 314 -7.30 8.03 -13.36
CA GLU A 314 -6.18 7.10 -13.51
C GLU A 314 -6.37 5.88 -12.60
N LEU A 315 -5.94 4.72 -13.09
CA LEU A 315 -6.04 3.46 -12.36
C LEU A 315 -4.66 3.00 -11.84
N PRO A 316 -4.64 2.12 -10.81
CA PRO A 316 -5.74 1.84 -9.92
C PRO A 316 -6.08 3.07 -9.08
N GLU A 317 -7.37 3.34 -8.99
CA GLU A 317 -7.92 4.41 -8.16
C GLU A 317 -8.00 3.94 -6.70
N ASP A 318 -6.84 3.88 -6.05
CA ASP A 318 -6.68 3.48 -4.66
C ASP A 318 -5.67 4.43 -3.97
N PRO A 319 -6.15 5.51 -3.33
CA PRO A 319 -5.27 6.47 -2.68
C PRO A 319 -4.36 5.84 -1.61
N GLU A 320 -4.82 4.80 -0.91
CA GLU A 320 -4.05 4.12 0.13
C GLU A 320 -2.88 3.32 -0.45
N LEU A 321 -3.00 2.82 -1.68
CA LEU A 321 -1.91 2.12 -2.35
C LEU A 321 -0.72 3.06 -2.64
N TRP A 322 -0.99 4.32 -2.94
CA TRP A 322 0.01 5.30 -3.39
C TRP A 322 0.48 6.27 -2.30
N ARG A 323 -0.15 6.22 -1.12
CA ARG A 323 0.06 7.18 -0.04
C ARG A 323 1.52 7.34 0.38
N SER A 324 2.30 6.25 0.41
CA SER A 324 3.71 6.31 0.82
C SER A 324 4.60 7.10 -0.14
N LEU A 325 4.22 7.19 -1.43
CA LEU A 325 4.97 7.96 -2.43
C LEU A 325 4.82 9.47 -2.25
N LEU A 326 3.88 9.92 -1.41
CA LEU A 326 3.69 11.31 -1.05
C LEU A 326 4.57 11.74 0.14
N ASP A 327 5.40 10.84 0.69
CA ASP A 327 6.39 11.18 1.73
C ASP A 327 7.27 12.37 1.26
N PRO A 328 7.37 13.46 2.06
CA PRO A 328 8.20 14.61 1.71
C PRO A 328 9.70 14.29 1.61
N GLU A 329 10.18 13.22 2.25
CA GLU A 329 11.57 12.77 2.20
C GLU A 329 11.91 12.02 0.89
N ILE A 330 10.91 11.70 0.05
CA ILE A 330 11.15 11.14 -1.28
C ILE A 330 11.53 12.28 -2.22
N ALA A 331 12.74 12.19 -2.79
CA ALA A 331 13.25 13.15 -3.75
C ALA A 331 12.30 13.32 -4.94
N VAL A 332 11.98 14.58 -5.24
CA VAL A 332 11.09 14.97 -6.34
C VAL A 332 11.92 15.65 -7.41
N LYS A 333 11.85 15.11 -8.62
CA LYS A 333 12.56 15.66 -9.77
C LYS A 333 11.89 16.90 -10.34
N ALA A 334 10.55 16.90 -10.39
CA ALA A 334 9.74 18.05 -10.76
C ALA A 334 8.27 17.83 -10.36
N VAL A 335 7.49 18.91 -10.35
CA VAL A 335 6.03 18.85 -10.28
C VAL A 335 5.45 19.19 -11.66
N ILE A 336 4.50 18.38 -12.12
CA ILE A 336 3.86 18.52 -13.44
C ILE A 336 2.39 18.81 -13.23
N ALA A 337 1.90 19.85 -13.90
CA ALA A 337 0.48 20.02 -14.17
C ALA A 337 0.18 19.41 -15.54
N ALA A 338 -0.89 18.63 -15.66
CA ALA A 338 -1.35 18.12 -16.94
C ALA A 338 -2.88 18.24 -17.10
N ASP A 339 -3.27 18.56 -18.32
CA ASP A 339 -4.62 18.51 -18.85
C ASP A 339 -4.69 17.40 -19.90
N PHE A 340 -5.69 16.54 -19.83
CA PHE A 340 -5.86 15.49 -20.84
C PHE A 340 -7.27 14.96 -20.92
N ARG A 341 -7.55 14.32 -22.04
CA ARG A 341 -8.83 13.69 -22.33
C ARG A 341 -8.75 12.20 -22.08
N VAL A 342 -9.82 11.65 -21.51
CA VAL A 342 -10.04 10.21 -21.36
C VAL A 342 -11.24 9.80 -22.22
N SER A 343 -11.02 8.90 -23.18
CA SER A 343 -12.09 8.38 -24.04
C SER A 343 -13.10 7.55 -23.25
N ALA A 344 -14.26 7.24 -23.84
CA ALA A 344 -15.23 6.30 -23.27
C ALA A 344 -14.66 4.86 -23.06
N ARG A 345 -13.51 4.53 -23.66
CA ARG A 345 -12.77 3.28 -23.43
C ARG A 345 -11.66 3.41 -22.39
N GLY A 346 -11.41 4.61 -21.88
CA GLY A 346 -10.31 4.90 -20.95
C GLY A 346 -8.96 5.20 -21.61
N ASP A 347 -8.94 5.53 -22.91
CA ASP A 347 -7.70 5.92 -23.59
C ASP A 347 -7.36 7.38 -23.31
N ILE A 348 -6.12 7.66 -22.89
CA ILE A 348 -5.64 9.01 -22.63
C ILE A 348 -5.13 9.65 -23.93
N SER A 349 -5.60 10.86 -24.22
CA SER A 349 -5.22 11.64 -25.41
C SER A 349 -5.22 13.14 -25.14
N ARG A 350 -4.75 13.93 -26.13
CA ARG A 350 -4.67 15.40 -26.05
C ARG A 350 -3.99 15.89 -24.76
N VAL A 351 -2.89 15.23 -24.40
CA VAL A 351 -2.15 15.58 -23.19
C VAL A 351 -1.39 16.88 -23.40
N ASP A 352 -1.76 17.89 -22.63
CA ASP A 352 -0.97 19.10 -22.42
C ASP A 352 -0.32 19.00 -21.03
N ALA A 353 1.00 19.10 -20.97
CA ALA A 353 1.75 18.92 -19.73
C ALA A 353 2.76 20.05 -19.58
N THR A 354 2.84 20.62 -18.38
CA THR A 354 3.72 21.74 -18.05
C THR A 354 4.44 21.46 -16.74
N VAL A 355 5.70 21.87 -16.66
CA VAL A 355 6.47 21.82 -15.40
C VAL A 355 6.15 23.07 -14.58
N GLU A 356 5.80 22.92 -13.30
CA GLU A 356 5.40 24.06 -12.45
C GLU A 356 6.58 24.93 -11.97
N GLU A 357 7.81 24.40 -11.93
CA GLU A 357 9.05 25.13 -11.55
C GLU A 357 10.13 24.98 -12.63
N ASP A 358 11.07 25.94 -12.72
CA ASP A 358 12.12 26.10 -13.76
C ASP A 358 12.79 24.78 -14.16
N GLY A 359 12.21 24.12 -15.18
CA GLY A 359 12.59 22.80 -15.63
C GLY A 359 12.57 22.70 -17.16
N SER A 360 13.49 21.88 -17.69
CA SER A 360 13.65 21.65 -19.13
C SER A 360 12.35 21.13 -19.77
N SER A 361 11.91 21.77 -20.86
CA SER A 361 10.73 21.38 -21.67
C SER A 361 10.71 19.91 -22.11
N GLY A 362 11.87 19.22 -22.13
CA GLY A 362 11.96 17.80 -22.44
C GLY A 362 11.32 16.86 -21.41
N LEU A 363 11.16 17.29 -20.14
CA LEU A 363 10.50 16.50 -19.10
C LEU A 363 8.99 16.44 -19.30
N ALA A 364 8.34 17.56 -19.60
CA ALA A 364 6.91 17.63 -19.88
C ALA A 364 6.50 16.72 -21.03
N ALA A 365 7.22 16.77 -22.15
CA ALA A 365 6.95 15.90 -23.30
C ALA A 365 7.12 14.40 -22.99
N ARG A 366 7.99 14.05 -22.03
CA ARG A 366 8.19 12.67 -21.58
C ARG A 366 7.03 12.21 -20.71
N VAL A 367 6.61 13.03 -19.75
CA VAL A 367 5.45 12.75 -18.89
C VAL A 367 4.18 12.62 -19.72
N GLY A 368 4.01 13.47 -20.74
CA GLY A 368 2.89 13.35 -21.66
C GLY A 368 2.85 12.03 -22.44
N ARG A 369 4.00 11.36 -22.66
CA ARG A 369 4.02 9.98 -23.20
C ARG A 369 3.60 8.97 -22.14
N TRP A 370 4.17 9.05 -20.94
CA TRP A 370 3.84 8.16 -19.84
C TRP A 370 2.36 8.20 -19.47
N LEU A 371 1.74 9.37 -19.46
CA LEU A 371 0.30 9.53 -19.22
C LEU A 371 -0.52 8.83 -20.31
N ARG A 372 -0.13 8.91 -21.58
CA ARG A 372 -0.82 8.19 -22.68
C ARG A 372 -0.71 6.67 -22.56
N ASP A 373 0.38 6.19 -21.97
CA ASP A 373 0.62 4.76 -21.76
C ASP A 373 0.02 4.26 -20.43
N SER A 374 -0.66 5.11 -19.66
CA SER A 374 -1.22 4.76 -18.36
C SER A 374 -2.66 4.28 -18.45
N HIS A 375 -3.05 3.43 -17.51
CA HIS A 375 -4.43 2.97 -17.40
C HIS A 375 -5.32 4.05 -16.78
N SER A 376 -6.53 4.21 -17.35
CA SER A 376 -7.56 5.07 -16.80
C SER A 376 -8.95 4.47 -17.01
N ARG A 377 -9.91 4.93 -16.22
CA ARG A 377 -11.34 4.70 -16.43
C ARG A 377 -12.02 5.94 -17.01
N PRO A 378 -13.05 5.75 -17.86
CA PRO A 378 -13.89 6.85 -18.33
C PRO A 378 -14.68 7.48 -17.18
N ALA A 379 -15.32 8.61 -17.48
CA ALA A 379 -16.43 9.11 -16.68
C ALA A 379 -17.64 8.19 -16.88
N ILE A 380 -18.44 8.03 -15.85
CA ILE A 380 -19.71 7.30 -15.88
C ILE A 380 -20.82 8.30 -15.61
N ILE A 381 -21.72 8.47 -16.59
CA ILE A 381 -22.87 9.38 -16.48
C ILE A 381 -24.10 8.59 -16.89
N ASP A 382 -25.11 8.58 -16.03
CA ASP A 382 -26.35 7.80 -16.24
C ASP A 382 -26.09 6.31 -16.54
N GLY A 383 -25.07 5.75 -15.88
CA GLY A 383 -24.65 4.35 -16.05
C GLY A 383 -23.87 4.06 -17.34
N ALA A 384 -23.63 5.07 -18.18
CA ALA A 384 -22.87 4.91 -19.42
C ALA A 384 -21.43 5.40 -19.28
N CYS A 385 -20.49 4.64 -19.80
CA CYS A 385 -19.11 5.09 -20.01
C CYS A 385 -19.06 6.19 -21.08
N VAL A 386 -18.58 7.37 -20.71
CA VAL A 386 -18.49 8.53 -21.59
C VAL A 386 -17.09 9.14 -21.59
N GLU A 387 -16.78 9.90 -22.64
CA GLU A 387 -15.58 10.72 -22.69
C GLU A 387 -15.61 11.80 -21.61
N GLY A 388 -14.47 12.08 -20.99
CA GLY A 388 -14.30 13.18 -20.04
C GLY A 388 -12.93 13.82 -20.18
N GLU A 389 -12.78 14.99 -19.55
CA GLU A 389 -11.51 15.73 -19.51
C GLU A 389 -11.07 15.88 -18.05
N LEU A 390 -9.77 15.66 -17.81
CA LEU A 390 -9.12 15.97 -16.55
C LEU A 390 -8.31 17.24 -16.74
N THR A 391 -8.54 18.21 -15.86
CA THR A 391 -7.84 19.49 -15.89
C THR A 391 -7.03 19.69 -14.62
N ARG A 392 -5.85 20.29 -14.75
CA ARG A 392 -4.91 20.67 -13.68
C ARG A 392 -4.56 19.50 -12.77
N ARG A 393 -4.36 18.30 -13.33
CA ARG A 393 -3.85 17.16 -12.56
C ARG A 393 -2.40 17.43 -12.19
N ARG A 394 -2.08 17.38 -10.91
CA ARG A 394 -0.72 17.60 -10.39
C ARG A 394 -0.05 16.27 -10.10
N TYR A 395 1.18 16.10 -10.57
CA TYR A 395 2.00 14.91 -10.35
C TYR A 395 3.36 15.26 -9.78
N ARG A 396 3.84 14.45 -8.82
CA ARG A 396 5.25 14.43 -8.42
C ARG A 396 6.00 13.45 -9.31
N LEU A 397 7.07 13.90 -9.99
CA LEU A 397 8.04 12.97 -10.56
C LEU A 397 9.01 12.51 -9.47
N LEU A 398 9.12 11.21 -9.29
CA LEU A 398 10.06 10.58 -8.37
C LEU A 398 11.43 10.49 -9.06
N ASP A 399 12.51 10.74 -8.30
CA ASP A 399 13.89 10.64 -8.82
C ASP A 399 14.41 9.20 -8.91
#